data_AF-A0A6A5T716-F1
#
_entry.id   AF-A0A6A5T716-F1
#
_cell.length_a   1.000
_cell.length_b   1.000
_cell.length_c   1.000
_cell.angle_alpha   90.00
_cell.angle_beta   90.00
_cell.angle_gamma   90.00
#
_symmetry.space_group_name_H-M   'P 1'
#
loop_
_entity.id
_entity.type
_entity.pdbx_description
1 polymer ?
#
loop_
_entity_poly.entity_id
_entity_poly.type
_entity_poly.pdbx_seq_one_letter_code
_entity_poly.pdbx_strand_id
1 'polypeptide(L)' 'MGNTGARGFGLEKAEVEVDVSVAGMIKVIDAANRDDTSGKFMFYDGTSKPW' A
#
# COMPACT_ATOMS: atom_id res chain seq x y z
N MET A 1 -5.79 3.36 3.89
CA MET A 1 -6.84 3.97 4.73
C MET A 1 -6.49 3.72 6.20
N GLY A 2 -6.54 4.72 7.08
CA GLY A 2 -6.30 4.52 8.52
C GLY A 2 -7.58 4.21 9.29
N ASN A 3 -7.46 3.94 10.60
CA ASN A 3 -8.60 3.56 11.47
C ASN A 3 -9.74 4.59 11.47
N THR A 4 -9.44 5.89 11.41
CA THR A 4 -10.46 6.94 11.30
C THR A 4 -11.32 6.77 10.05
N GLY A 5 -10.70 6.46 8.91
CA GLY A 5 -11.42 6.18 7.67
C GLY A 5 -12.24 4.90 7.78
N ALA A 6 -11.64 3.83 8.30
CA ALA A 6 -12.31 2.54 8.48
C ALA A 6 -13.59 2.67 9.33
N ARG A 7 -13.52 3.42 10.43
CA ARG A 7 -14.69 3.73 11.28
C ARG A 7 -15.77 4.52 10.53
N GLY A 8 -15.37 5.44 9.65
CA GLY A 8 -16.29 6.14 8.76
C GLY A 8 -17.05 5.21 7.80
N PHE A 9 -16.47 4.06 7.47
CA PHE A 9 -17.10 3.00 6.67
C PHE A 9 -17.77 1.91 7.52
N GLY A 10 -17.92 2.09 8.83
CA GLY A 10 -18.56 1.11 9.72
C GLY A 10 -17.68 -0.09 10.08
N LEU A 11 -16.39 -0.04 9.76
CA LEU A 11 -15.41 -1.05 10.14
C LEU A 11 -14.77 -0.69 11.50
N GLU A 12 -14.43 -1.70 12.29
CA GLU A 12 -13.81 -1.49 13.61
C GLU A 12 -12.42 -0.84 13.50
N LYS A 13 -11.62 -1.31 12.54
CA LYS A 13 -10.26 -0.86 12.24
C LYS A 13 -9.93 -1.06 10.77
N ALA A 14 -8.81 -0.49 10.33
CA ALA A 14 -8.28 -0.73 9.00
C ALA A 14 -7.92 -2.21 8.80
N GLU A 15 -8.04 -2.68 7.56
CA GLU A 15 -7.76 -4.07 7.17
C GLU A 15 -6.29 -4.46 7.34
N VAL A 16 -5.38 -3.48 7.25
CA VAL A 16 -3.93 -3.69 7.26
C VAL A 16 -3.31 -2.98 8.44
N GLU A 17 -2.50 -3.69 9.21
CA GLU A 17 -1.69 -3.11 10.29
C GLU A 17 -0.58 -2.22 9.71
N VAL A 18 -0.23 -1.17 10.46
CA VAL A 18 0.74 -0.14 9.99
C VAL A 18 2.10 -0.77 9.66
N ASP A 19 2.61 -1.64 10.51
CA ASP A 19 3.93 -2.26 10.33
C ASP A 19 3.99 -3.12 9.07
N VAL A 20 2.91 -3.82 8.74
CA VAL A 20 2.81 -4.63 7.51
C VAL A 20 2.79 -3.73 6.28
N SER A 21 1.99 -2.65 6.32
CA SER A 21 1.89 -1.71 5.22
C SER A 21 3.23 -1.02 4.95
N VAL A 22 3.90 -0.53 6.00
CA VAL A 22 5.18 0.17 5.87
C VAL A 22 6.27 -0.77 5.40
N ALA A 23 6.40 -1.96 5.99
CA ALA A 23 7.40 -2.94 5.56
C ALA A 23 7.21 -3.37 4.09
N GLY A 24 5.96 -3.52 3.64
CA GLY A 24 5.64 -3.79 2.24
C GLY A 24 6.06 -2.65 1.31
N MET A 25 5.72 -1.41 1.65
CA MET A 25 6.14 -0.24 0.87
C MET A 25 7.65 -0.11 0.74
N ILE A 26 8.41 -0.32 1.83
CA ILE A 26 9.87 -0.28 1.78
C ILE A 26 10.41 -1.33 0.81
N LYS A 27 9.90 -2.57 0.84
CA LYS A 27 10.31 -3.61 -0.11
C LYS A 27 10.05 -3.22 -1.57
N VAL A 28 8.91 -2.61 -1.85
CA VAL A 28 8.56 -2.14 -3.21
C VAL A 28 9.51 -1.03 -3.66
N ILE A 29 9.82 -0.08 -2.77
CA ILE A 29 10.73 1.03 -3.06
C ILE A 29 12.16 0.52 -3.28
N ASP A 30 12.65 -0.37 -2.42
CA ASP A 30 14.00 -0.94 -2.51
C ASP A 30 14.19 -1.75 -3.80
N ALA A 31 13.14 -2.44 -4.26
CA ALA A 31 13.16 -3.21 -5.51
C ALA A 31 12.80 -2.38 -6.75
N ALA A 32 12.45 -1.10 -6.60
CA ALA A 32 11.95 -0.29 -7.68
C ALA A 32 13.00 -0.07 -8.78
N ASN A 33 12.59 -0.30 -10.02
CA ASN A 33 13.41 -0.09 -11.20
C ASN A 33 12.61 0.54 -12.36
N ARG A 34 13.33 0.94 -13.41
CA ARG A 34 12.78 1.66 -14.56
C ARG A 34 11.79 0.83 -15.38
N ASP A 35 12.04 -0.46 -15.52
CA ASP A 35 11.29 -1.33 -16.43
C ASP A 35 10.01 -1.84 -15.77
N ASP A 36 10.09 -2.20 -14.49
CA ASP A 36 9.01 -2.89 -13.78
C ASP A 36 8.08 -1.94 -13.02
N THR A 37 8.59 -0.84 -12.46
CA THR A 37 7.83 -0.03 -11.49
C THR A 37 7.68 1.45 -11.86
N SER A 38 8.53 1.98 -12.74
CA SER A 38 8.51 3.40 -13.09
C SER A 38 7.20 3.79 -13.79
N GLY A 39 6.57 4.86 -13.32
CA GLY A 39 5.32 5.39 -13.89
C GLY A 39 4.06 4.58 -13.57
N LYS A 40 4.14 3.58 -12.68
CA LYS A 40 3.02 2.75 -12.25
C LYS A 40 2.52 3.15 -10.87
N PHE A 41 1.23 2.97 -10.62
CA PHE A 41 0.67 3.14 -9.28
C PHE A 41 0.85 1.84 -8.48
N MET A 42 1.94 1.78 -7.75
CA MET A 42 2.32 0.60 -6.95
C MET A 42 1.63 0.59 -5.58
N PHE A 43 1.18 -0.58 -5.16
CA PHE A 43 0.63 -0.85 -3.84
C PHE A 43 1.68 -1.51 -2.94
N TYR A 44 1.47 -1.45 -1.63
CA TYR A 44 2.39 -1.96 -0.61
C TYR A 44 2.65 -3.48 -0.70
N ASP A 45 1.76 -4.23 -1.37
CA ASP A 45 1.87 -5.66 -1.61
C ASP A 45 2.66 -6.01 -2.88
N GLY A 46 3.17 -4.99 -3.60
CA GLY A 46 3.89 -5.13 -4.85
C GLY A 46 3.01 -5.20 -6.09
N THR A 47 1.68 -5.17 -5.94
CA THR A 47 0.78 -5.09 -7.11
C THR A 47 0.73 -3.67 -7.66
N SER A 48 0.38 -3.53 -8.94
CA SER A 48 0.07 -2.23 -9.55
C SER A 48 -1.41 -2.10 -9.82
N LYS A 49 -1.96 -0.88 -9.69
CA LYS A 49 -3.31 -0.56 -10.14
C LYS A 49 -3.29 0.48 -11.26
N PRO A 50 -4.36 0.56 -12.07
CA PRO A 50 -4.60 1.73 -12.89
C PRO A 50 -4.64 2.99 -12.02
N TRP A 51 -4.27 4.11 -12.64
CA TRP A 51 -4.45 5.43 -12.06
C TRP A 51 -5.94 5.80 -11.95
#